data_AF-A0A810PT17-F1
#
_entry.id   AF-A0A810PT17-F1
#
_cell.length_a   1.000
_cell.length_b   1.000
_cell.length_c   1.000
_cell.angle_alpha   90.00
_cell.angle_beta   90.00
_cell.angle_gamma   90.00
#
_symmetry.space_group_name_H-M   'P 1'
#
loop_
_entity.id
_entity.type
_entity.pdbx_description
1 polymer ?
#
loop_
_entity_poly.entity_id
_entity_poly.type
_entity_poly.pdbx_seq_one_letter_code
_entity_poly.pdbx_strand_id
1 'polypeptide(L)'
;MPLTVLLPKNECSPALQEMLAPLLPAGSVFADPEKDLDTLRGRRLLFAVALDRGGCNEAYYRMLSRLRRNADLLSGCIGGVVVTGVGELYTKDVARDMVFAANQAGCAFLGRPLVEATGSMRNFRVQAQIGGVDEKTAFRAAVAELIDRLLTWEKPGPIRRVLALHASQRSTSNTLAFWELVRTNLPSEIAVEEIGLRNGTVPDCNGCSYTACLHFGEQGSCFYGSGPMVEEVYPAVRRCDALVMLCANYNDALSANLTACVNRLTALFRQQRFYEKRLFGLVVSGYSGGDLLARQLISALNMNKSFFLPPYFCLLETANERGSLVRLPGIAQRASAFAEGIAGA
;
A
#
# COMPACT_ATOMS: atom_id res chain seq x y z
N MET A 1 1.16 20.44 13.57
CA MET A 1 0.05 19.72 14.24
C MET A 1 0.63 18.56 15.03
N PRO A 2 0.13 18.25 16.23
CA PRO A 2 0.64 17.12 17.01
C PRO A 2 0.29 15.78 16.35
N LEU A 3 1.15 14.77 16.53
CA LEU A 3 0.87 13.39 16.12
C LEU A 3 0.22 12.60 17.25
N THR A 4 -0.58 11.60 16.90
CA THR A 4 -0.99 10.56 17.84
C THR A 4 -0.26 9.27 17.51
N VAL A 5 0.53 8.77 18.47
CA VAL A 5 1.30 7.53 18.31
C VAL A 5 0.51 6.38 18.90
N LEU A 6 0.19 5.38 18.08
CA LEU A 6 -0.42 4.14 18.53
C LEU A 6 0.68 3.11 18.79
N LEU A 7 0.91 2.80 20.06
CA LEU A 7 1.98 1.90 20.49
C LEU A 7 1.43 0.74 21.33
N PRO A 8 1.10 -0.41 20.70
CA PRO A 8 0.69 -1.61 21.42
C PRO A 8 1.80 -2.10 22.35
N LYS A 9 1.48 -2.28 23.63
CA LYS A 9 2.46 -2.54 24.68
C LYS A 9 2.90 -4.01 24.72
N ASN A 10 4.22 -4.19 24.85
CA ASN A 10 4.90 -5.42 25.24
C ASN A 10 6.26 -5.05 25.90
N GLU A 11 7.07 -6.06 26.22
CA GLU A 11 8.41 -5.87 26.82
C GLU A 11 9.37 -5.02 25.96
N CYS A 12 9.22 -5.02 24.63
CA CYS A 12 10.08 -4.26 23.71
C CYS A 12 9.59 -2.82 23.47
N SER A 13 8.31 -2.55 23.75
CA SER A 13 7.68 -1.25 23.48
C SER A 13 8.31 -0.04 24.19
N PRO A 14 8.87 -0.13 25.43
CA PRO A 14 9.52 1.02 26.08
C PRO A 14 10.72 1.54 25.29
N ALA A 15 11.55 0.67 24.73
CA ALA A 15 12.73 1.07 23.94
C ALA A 15 12.32 1.81 22.66
N LEU A 16 11.26 1.36 21.99
CA LEU A 16 10.70 2.07 20.84
C LEU A 16 10.11 3.43 21.24
N GLN A 17 9.40 3.49 22.36
CA GLN A 17 8.85 4.73 22.90
C GLN A 17 9.94 5.77 23.20
N GLU A 18 11.01 5.36 23.88
CA GLU A 18 12.15 6.22 24.22
C GLU A 18 12.85 6.73 22.96
N MET A 19 12.99 5.90 21.93
CA MET A 19 13.56 6.30 20.64
C MET A 19 12.68 7.30 19.90
N LEU A 20 11.36 7.14 19.93
CA LEU A 20 10.41 8.03 19.24
C LEU A 20 10.23 9.36 19.95
N ALA A 21 10.19 9.38 21.28
CA ALA A 21 9.90 10.57 22.09
C ALA A 21 10.66 11.85 21.66
N PRO A 22 12.00 11.83 21.41
CA PRO A 22 12.72 13.03 20.99
C PRO A 22 12.47 13.44 19.53
N LEU A 23 11.88 12.57 18.71
CA LEU A 23 11.60 12.83 17.29
C LEU A 23 10.19 13.39 17.06
N LEU A 24 9.31 13.27 18.05
CA LEU A 24 7.92 13.69 17.93
C LEU A 24 7.79 15.21 18.06
N PRO A 25 6.90 15.85 17.28
CA PRO A 25 6.64 17.27 17.44
C PRO A 25 5.97 17.55 18.79
N ALA A 26 6.15 18.76 19.31
CA ALA A 26 5.56 19.20 20.55
C ALA A 26 4.04 18.97 20.58
N GLY A 27 3.53 18.49 21.72
CA GLY A 27 2.11 18.16 21.92
C GLY A 27 1.67 16.81 21.35
N SER A 28 2.57 16.02 20.76
CA SER A 28 2.26 14.64 20.37
C SER A 28 2.00 13.76 21.59
N VAL A 29 1.12 12.77 21.43
CA VAL A 29 0.69 11.88 22.52
C VAL A 29 0.83 10.43 22.12
N PHE A 30 1.12 9.56 23.10
CA PHE A 30 1.00 8.11 22.95
C PHE A 30 -0.40 7.70 23.40
N ALA A 31 -1.18 7.18 22.46
CA ALA A 31 -2.51 6.64 22.72
C ALA A 31 -2.42 5.14 23.03
N ASP A 32 -3.25 4.69 23.97
CA ASP A 32 -3.48 3.28 24.27
C ASP A 32 -4.41 2.68 23.21
N PRO A 33 -3.91 1.77 22.34
CA PRO A 33 -4.72 1.20 21.26
C PRO A 33 -5.90 0.35 21.74
N GLU A 34 -5.97 -0.03 23.02
CA GLU A 34 -7.14 -0.74 23.56
C GLU A 34 -8.28 0.22 23.96
N LYS A 35 -7.96 1.46 24.32
CA LYS A 35 -8.91 2.42 24.92
C LYS A 35 -9.21 3.61 24.03
N ASP A 36 -8.21 4.10 23.31
CA ASP A 36 -8.27 5.46 22.76
C ASP A 36 -8.68 5.50 21.29
N LEU A 37 -8.79 4.34 20.61
CA LEU A 37 -9.09 4.24 19.17
C LEU A 37 -10.37 4.98 18.77
N ASP A 38 -11.37 5.04 19.65
CA ASP A 38 -12.69 5.64 19.36
C ASP A 38 -12.62 7.18 19.20
N THR A 39 -11.49 7.81 19.54
CA THR A 39 -11.30 9.28 19.56
C THR A 39 -10.33 9.78 18.48
N LEU A 40 -9.95 8.92 17.53
CA LEU A 40 -8.83 9.18 16.62
C LEU A 40 -9.21 9.77 15.27
N ARG A 41 -10.49 9.86 14.92
CA ARG A 41 -10.95 10.37 13.62
C ARG A 41 -10.30 11.71 13.25
N GLY A 42 -9.89 11.84 11.99
CA GLY A 42 -9.27 13.06 11.46
C GLY A 42 -7.83 13.33 11.94
N ARG A 43 -7.21 12.42 12.71
CA ARG A 43 -5.85 12.64 13.24
C ARG A 43 -4.77 12.13 12.30
N ARG A 44 -3.57 12.71 12.44
CA ARG A 44 -2.33 12.13 11.88
C ARG A 44 -1.79 11.10 12.85
N LEU A 45 -1.64 9.87 12.37
CA LEU A 45 -1.32 8.70 13.18
C LEU A 45 0.07 8.16 12.85
N LEU A 46 0.85 7.86 13.89
CA LEU A 46 2.06 7.06 13.77
C LEU A 46 1.81 5.71 14.44
N PHE A 47 1.69 4.65 13.66
CA PHE A 47 1.58 3.29 14.18
C PHE A 47 2.97 2.78 14.49
N ALA A 48 3.25 2.52 15.77
CA ALA A 48 4.55 2.07 16.26
C ALA A 48 4.41 0.67 16.87
N VAL A 49 5.05 -0.35 16.30
CA VAL A 49 4.95 -1.73 16.79
C VAL A 49 6.34 -2.28 17.10
N ALA A 50 6.54 -2.73 18.33
CA ALA A 50 7.75 -3.43 18.73
C ALA A 50 7.47 -4.94 18.82
N LEU A 51 8.26 -5.76 18.14
CA LEU A 51 8.13 -7.22 18.09
C LEU A 51 9.19 -7.87 18.97
N ASP A 52 8.77 -8.88 19.74
CA ASP A 52 9.66 -9.70 20.56
C ASP A 52 10.54 -10.65 19.72
N ARG A 53 11.26 -11.56 20.40
CA ARG A 53 12.11 -12.57 19.76
C ARG A 53 11.35 -13.52 18.83
N GLY A 54 10.07 -13.76 19.09
CA GLY A 54 9.19 -14.57 18.25
C GLY A 54 8.58 -13.80 17.08
N GLY A 55 8.82 -12.49 16.97
CA GLY A 55 8.18 -11.64 15.98
C GLY A 55 6.75 -11.24 16.37
N CYS A 56 6.41 -11.32 17.66
CA CYS A 56 5.06 -11.15 18.17
C CYS A 56 4.89 -9.87 19.01
N ASN A 57 3.63 -9.43 19.09
CA ASN A 57 3.15 -8.43 20.04
C ASN A 57 1.65 -8.72 20.27
N GLU A 58 1.27 -9.13 21.49
CA GLU A 58 -0.11 -9.55 21.77
C GLU A 58 -1.10 -8.37 21.75
N ALA A 59 -0.69 -7.22 22.30
CA ALA A 59 -1.50 -6.00 22.29
C ALA A 59 -1.78 -5.52 20.85
N TYR A 60 -0.84 -5.76 19.93
CA TYR A 60 -1.02 -5.48 18.51
C TYR A 60 -2.20 -6.26 17.91
N TYR A 61 -2.36 -7.55 18.25
CA TYR A 61 -3.49 -8.34 17.77
C TYR A 61 -4.83 -7.88 18.34
N ARG A 62 -4.85 -7.36 19.58
CA ARG A 62 -6.05 -6.74 20.17
C ARG A 62 -6.44 -5.47 19.43
N MET A 63 -5.46 -4.63 19.10
CA MET A 63 -5.65 -3.45 18.24
C MET A 63 -6.17 -3.84 16.85
N LEU A 64 -5.56 -4.84 16.19
CA LEU A 64 -6.02 -5.35 14.89
C LEU A 64 -7.49 -5.81 14.95
N SER A 65 -7.86 -6.56 15.98
CA SER A 65 -9.24 -7.04 16.17
C SER A 65 -10.23 -5.88 16.30
N ARG A 66 -9.85 -4.78 16.95
CA ARG A 66 -10.69 -3.56 17.02
C ARG A 66 -10.85 -2.89 15.66
N LEU A 67 -9.75 -2.73 14.92
CA LEU A 67 -9.75 -2.11 13.58
C LEU A 67 -10.61 -2.91 12.60
N ARG A 68 -10.43 -4.23 12.54
CA ARG A 68 -11.15 -5.12 11.60
C ARG A 68 -12.66 -5.20 11.84
N ARG A 69 -13.15 -4.83 13.02
CA ARG A 69 -14.58 -4.87 13.38
C ARG A 69 -15.30 -3.53 13.18
N ASN A 70 -14.57 -2.44 12.92
CA ASN A 70 -15.14 -1.09 12.85
C ASN A 70 -14.61 -0.35 11.62
N ALA A 71 -15.43 -0.28 10.57
CA ALA A 71 -15.04 0.31 9.29
C ALA A 71 -14.72 1.81 9.36
N ASP A 72 -15.22 2.54 10.37
CA ASP A 72 -15.12 4.00 10.43
C ASP A 72 -14.32 4.51 11.63
N LEU A 73 -13.51 3.65 12.25
CA LEU A 73 -12.80 3.98 13.48
C LEU A 73 -11.72 5.05 13.24
N LEU A 74 -11.12 5.04 12.06
CA LEU A 74 -10.02 5.91 11.65
C LEU A 74 -10.40 6.79 10.45
N SER A 75 -11.68 7.06 10.23
CA SER A 75 -12.13 7.91 9.13
C SER A 75 -11.45 9.29 9.17
N GLY A 76 -10.93 9.72 8.02
CA GLY A 76 -10.23 11.00 7.86
C GLY A 76 -8.81 11.00 8.41
N CYS A 77 -8.30 9.88 8.94
CA CYS A 77 -6.93 9.78 9.41
C CYS A 77 -5.94 9.61 8.26
N ILE A 78 -4.69 9.99 8.52
CA ILE A 78 -3.55 9.60 7.70
C ILE A 78 -2.43 9.01 8.55
N GLY A 79 -1.83 7.92 8.07
CA GLY A 79 -0.90 7.09 8.81
C GLY A 79 0.52 7.03 8.24
N GLY A 80 1.48 6.93 9.16
CA GLY A 80 2.82 6.37 8.96
C GLY A 80 3.06 5.18 9.90
N VAL A 81 4.07 4.36 9.61
CA VAL A 81 4.32 3.09 10.30
C VAL A 81 5.80 2.95 10.67
N VAL A 82 6.04 2.63 11.93
CA VAL A 82 7.35 2.22 12.44
C VAL A 82 7.24 0.84 13.05
N VAL A 83 8.07 -0.11 12.59
CA VAL A 83 8.11 -1.46 13.17
C VAL A 83 9.55 -1.81 13.54
N THR A 84 9.77 -2.26 14.77
CA THR A 84 11.07 -2.76 15.21
C THR A 84 10.94 -4.21 15.64
N GLY A 85 11.87 -5.08 15.26
CA GLY A 85 11.91 -6.47 15.72
C GLY A 85 13.20 -6.79 16.46
N VAL A 86 13.12 -7.65 17.47
CA VAL A 86 14.31 -8.27 18.06
C VAL A 86 14.93 -9.31 17.11
N GLY A 87 14.11 -9.94 16.27
CA GLY A 87 14.55 -10.90 15.23
C GLY A 87 14.71 -10.28 13.84
N GLU A 88 15.08 -11.13 12.87
CA GLU A 88 15.29 -10.72 11.46
C GLU A 88 14.02 -10.81 10.59
N LEU A 89 12.93 -11.35 11.13
CA LEU A 89 11.73 -11.67 10.37
C LEU A 89 10.52 -10.88 10.89
N TYR A 90 9.42 -10.95 10.13
CA TYR A 90 8.07 -10.49 10.48
C TYR A 90 7.81 -8.98 10.53
N THR A 91 8.83 -8.11 10.58
CA THR A 91 8.59 -6.64 10.61
C THR A 91 7.72 -6.16 9.45
N LYS A 92 8.01 -6.66 8.24
CA LYS A 92 7.26 -6.32 7.01
C LYS A 92 5.86 -6.92 7.01
N ASP A 93 5.73 -8.13 7.55
CA ASP A 93 4.47 -8.86 7.59
C ASP A 93 3.47 -8.22 8.55
N VAL A 94 3.93 -7.86 9.74
CA VAL A 94 3.17 -7.09 10.72
C VAL A 94 2.78 -5.73 10.13
N ALA A 95 3.72 -5.03 9.49
CA ALA A 95 3.43 -3.73 8.90
C ALA A 95 2.31 -3.79 7.84
N ARG A 96 2.37 -4.75 6.89
CA ARG A 96 1.36 -4.85 5.82
C ARG A 96 -0.01 -5.24 6.36
N ASP A 97 -0.07 -6.09 7.38
CA ASP A 97 -1.33 -6.49 8.01
C ASP A 97 -1.96 -5.32 8.78
N MET A 98 -1.15 -4.57 9.52
CA MET A 98 -1.57 -3.35 10.21
C MET A 98 -2.14 -2.32 9.24
N VAL A 99 -1.39 -2.00 8.16
CA VAL A 99 -1.81 -1.03 7.15
C VAL A 99 -3.13 -1.45 6.53
N PHE A 100 -3.29 -2.74 6.20
CA PHE A 100 -4.55 -3.23 5.64
C PHE A 100 -5.72 -3.05 6.61
N ALA A 101 -5.58 -3.50 7.86
CA ALA A 101 -6.64 -3.38 8.86
C ALA A 101 -7.01 -1.92 9.17
N ALA A 102 -6.02 -1.04 9.34
CA ALA A 102 -6.25 0.39 9.58
C ALA A 102 -6.87 1.09 8.36
N ASN A 103 -6.49 0.69 7.14
CA ASN A 103 -7.05 1.25 5.92
C ASN A 103 -8.51 0.88 5.71
N GLN A 104 -8.87 -0.38 6.00
CA GLN A 104 -10.27 -0.83 6.00
C GLN A 104 -11.09 -0.23 7.16
N ALA A 105 -10.42 0.39 8.14
CA ALA A 105 -11.05 1.19 9.19
C ALA A 105 -11.10 2.71 8.85
N GLY A 106 -10.74 3.10 7.61
CA GLY A 106 -10.85 4.47 7.12
C GLY A 106 -9.58 5.32 7.16
N CYS A 107 -8.42 4.74 7.50
CA CYS A 107 -7.14 5.46 7.51
C CYS A 107 -6.49 5.48 6.12
N ALA A 108 -6.08 6.66 5.64
CA ALA A 108 -5.17 6.78 4.51
C ALA A 108 -3.72 6.51 4.93
N PHE A 109 -2.82 6.21 3.98
CA PHE A 109 -1.39 6.11 4.25
C PHE A 109 -0.56 6.85 3.20
N LEU A 110 0.53 7.46 3.67
CA LEU A 110 1.56 8.03 2.79
C LEU A 110 2.05 6.99 1.79
N GLY A 111 2.54 7.44 0.63
CA GLY A 111 3.44 6.61 -0.16
C GLY A 111 4.71 6.29 0.61
N ARG A 112 5.22 5.06 0.56
CA ARG A 112 6.35 4.63 1.42
C ARG A 112 6.10 4.99 2.89
N PRO A 113 5.04 4.45 3.52
CA PRO A 113 4.66 4.82 4.88
C PRO A 113 5.42 4.03 5.96
N LEU A 114 6.25 3.06 5.59
CA LEU A 114 6.91 2.13 6.52
C LEU A 114 8.39 2.47 6.69
N VAL A 115 8.81 2.58 7.95
CA VAL A 115 10.20 2.49 8.39
C VAL A 115 10.31 1.30 9.34
N GLU A 116 11.04 0.26 8.94
CA GLU A 116 11.19 -0.96 9.75
C GLU A 116 12.65 -1.22 10.10
N ALA A 117 12.93 -1.73 11.29
CA ALA A 117 14.27 -2.15 11.71
C ALA A 117 14.24 -3.61 12.19
N THR A 118 15.07 -4.47 11.59
CA THR A 118 15.30 -5.83 12.10
C THR A 118 16.27 -5.81 13.28
N GLY A 119 16.37 -6.93 14.01
CA GLY A 119 17.20 -7.04 15.21
C GLY A 119 18.65 -6.62 15.01
N SER A 120 19.26 -7.04 13.90
CA SER A 120 20.61 -6.66 13.50
C SER A 120 20.72 -5.29 12.84
N MET A 121 19.58 -4.66 12.50
CA MET A 121 19.48 -3.44 11.70
C MET A 121 20.19 -3.51 10.33
N ARG A 122 20.49 -4.72 9.82
CA ARG A 122 21.15 -4.91 8.52
C ARG A 122 20.42 -4.24 7.37
N ASN A 123 19.10 -4.11 7.49
CA ASN A 123 18.26 -3.43 6.52
C ASN A 123 18.48 -1.90 6.45
N PHE A 124 19.27 -1.32 7.36
CA PHE A 124 19.75 0.06 7.32
C PHE A 124 21.20 0.23 6.87
N ARG A 125 21.95 -0.86 6.66
CA ARG A 125 23.38 -0.81 6.35
C ARG A 125 23.71 0.06 5.13
N VAL A 126 22.90 -0.03 4.07
CA VAL A 126 23.11 0.74 2.84
C VAL A 126 22.87 2.23 3.10
N GLN A 127 21.78 2.59 3.80
CA GLN A 127 21.49 3.98 4.16
C GLN A 127 22.55 4.56 5.09
N ALA A 128 23.02 3.77 6.07
CA ALA A 128 24.09 4.12 6.99
C ALA A 128 25.40 4.42 6.25
N GLN A 129 25.80 3.55 5.32
CA GLN A 129 26.98 3.75 4.47
C GLN A 129 26.88 4.99 3.59
N ILE A 130 25.73 5.21 2.93
CA ILE A 130 25.50 6.40 2.09
C ILE A 130 25.57 7.67 2.94
N GLY A 131 25.03 7.65 4.16
CA GLY A 131 25.04 8.79 5.07
C GLY A 131 26.34 8.98 5.85
N GLY A 132 27.27 8.02 5.81
CA GLY A 132 28.49 8.06 6.63
C GLY A 132 28.21 7.96 8.14
N VAL A 133 27.13 7.28 8.53
CA VAL A 133 26.67 7.14 9.93
C VAL A 133 26.46 5.66 10.30
N ASP A 134 26.18 5.36 11.56
CA ASP A 134 25.78 4.01 11.99
C ASP A 134 24.29 3.72 11.67
N GLU A 135 23.91 2.43 11.74
CA GLU A 135 22.56 1.96 11.41
C GLU A 135 21.47 2.55 12.31
N LYS A 136 21.74 2.80 13.60
CA LYS A 136 20.76 3.41 14.52
C LYS A 136 20.52 4.87 14.16
N THR A 137 21.58 5.59 13.81
CA THR A 137 21.49 6.97 13.34
C THR A 137 20.74 7.04 12.01
N ALA A 138 21.01 6.14 11.07
CA ALA A 138 20.26 6.04 9.81
C ALA A 138 18.77 5.71 10.03
N PHE A 139 18.45 4.80 10.96
CA PHE A 139 17.07 4.48 11.33
C PHE A 139 16.35 5.69 11.92
N ARG A 140 16.97 6.40 12.88
CA ARG A 140 16.40 7.63 13.48
C ARG A 140 16.14 8.70 12.42
N ALA A 141 17.06 8.89 11.47
CA ALA A 141 16.88 9.81 10.36
C ALA A 141 15.70 9.41 9.46
N ALA A 142 15.54 8.12 9.16
CA ALA A 142 14.41 7.63 8.37
C ALA A 142 13.06 7.81 9.10
N VAL A 143 13.02 7.59 10.42
CA VAL A 143 11.83 7.85 11.23
C VAL A 143 11.49 9.35 11.26
N ALA A 144 12.50 10.21 11.41
CA ALA A 144 12.31 11.66 11.37
C ALA A 144 11.78 12.12 10.00
N GLU A 145 12.32 11.59 8.89
CA GLU A 145 11.81 11.85 7.53
C GLU A 145 10.35 11.41 7.38
N LEU A 146 9.98 10.23 7.91
CA LEU A 146 8.59 9.76 7.88
C LEU A 146 7.65 10.70 8.67
N ILE A 147 8.06 11.12 9.87
CA ILE A 147 7.30 12.04 10.72
C ILE A 147 7.11 13.38 10.00
N ASP A 148 8.17 13.95 9.44
CA ASP A 148 8.10 15.22 8.70
C ASP A 148 7.13 15.12 7.53
N ARG A 149 7.26 14.08 6.70
CA ARG A 149 6.35 13.83 5.57
C ARG A 149 4.90 13.63 6.00
N LEU A 150 4.66 13.06 7.18
CA LEU A 150 3.30 12.92 7.71
C LEU A 150 2.73 14.26 8.16
N LEU A 151 3.55 15.11 8.77
CA LEU A 151 3.16 16.44 9.24
C LEU A 151 2.89 17.42 8.09
N THR A 152 3.71 17.35 7.05
CA THR A 152 3.63 18.21 5.87
C THR A 152 2.76 17.62 4.76
N TRP A 153 2.13 16.46 5.00
CA TRP A 153 1.25 15.86 4.02
C TRP A 153 0.06 16.75 3.71
N GLU A 154 -0.18 16.88 2.40
CA GLU A 154 -1.34 17.50 1.80
C GLU A 154 -2.05 16.49 0.91
N LYS A 155 -3.38 16.61 0.85
CA LYS A 155 -4.19 15.77 -0.03
C LYS A 155 -3.79 16.03 -1.48
N PRO A 156 -3.48 14.99 -2.29
CA PRO A 156 -3.14 15.22 -3.68
C PRO A 156 -4.32 15.84 -4.45
N GLY A 157 -4.05 16.43 -5.62
CA GLY A 157 -5.08 17.02 -6.47
C GLY A 157 -6.20 16.04 -6.88
N PRO A 158 -7.32 16.54 -7.43
CA PRO A 158 -8.46 15.70 -7.80
C PRO A 158 -8.08 14.67 -8.87
N ILE A 159 -8.69 13.48 -8.82
CA ILE A 159 -8.52 12.46 -9.84
C ILE A 159 -9.24 12.88 -11.12
N ARG A 160 -8.50 12.94 -12.23
CA ARG A 160 -9.03 13.17 -13.58
C ARG A 160 -8.77 11.98 -14.50
N ARG A 161 -7.78 11.16 -14.19
CA ARG A 161 -7.36 10.01 -14.99
C ARG A 161 -7.17 8.77 -14.12
N VAL A 162 -7.95 7.73 -14.41
CA VAL A 162 -7.85 6.41 -13.78
C VAL A 162 -7.26 5.43 -14.78
N LEU A 163 -6.20 4.73 -14.37
CA LEU A 163 -5.63 3.60 -15.09
C LEU A 163 -6.03 2.30 -14.41
N ALA A 164 -6.68 1.39 -15.13
CA ALA A 164 -6.95 0.03 -14.67
C ALA A 164 -6.01 -0.98 -15.35
N LEU A 165 -5.29 -1.76 -14.55
CA LEU A 165 -4.39 -2.82 -15.03
C LEU A 165 -4.93 -4.20 -14.65
N HIS A 166 -5.00 -5.10 -15.63
CA HIS A 166 -5.44 -6.48 -15.41
C HIS A 166 -4.62 -7.50 -16.20
N ALA A 167 -4.69 -8.76 -15.79
CA ALA A 167 -4.27 -9.91 -16.59
C ALA A 167 -5.46 -10.86 -16.86
N SER A 168 -6.67 -10.33 -16.82
CA SER A 168 -7.94 -11.05 -16.94
C SER A 168 -8.55 -11.04 -18.35
N GLN A 169 -9.42 -12.00 -18.70
CA GLN A 169 -10.04 -12.13 -20.03
C GLN A 169 -11.49 -11.78 -19.88
N ARG A 170 -11.90 -10.78 -20.66
CA ARG A 170 -13.21 -10.16 -20.53
C ARG A 170 -14.34 -11.18 -20.57
N SER A 171 -14.27 -12.16 -21.47
CA SER A 171 -15.34 -13.13 -21.66
C SER A 171 -15.63 -14.00 -20.42
N THR A 172 -14.65 -14.21 -19.53
CA THR A 172 -14.76 -15.18 -18.42
C THR A 172 -14.48 -14.59 -17.03
N SER A 173 -13.93 -13.39 -16.93
CA SER A 173 -13.42 -12.86 -15.66
C SER A 173 -14.48 -12.17 -14.81
N ASN A 174 -14.71 -12.71 -13.60
CA ASN A 174 -15.47 -12.03 -12.56
C ASN A 174 -14.83 -10.69 -12.15
N THR A 175 -13.49 -10.60 -12.10
CA THR A 175 -12.77 -9.36 -11.78
C THR A 175 -13.03 -8.25 -12.80
N LEU A 176 -13.08 -8.58 -14.10
CA LEU A 176 -13.43 -7.59 -15.11
C LEU A 176 -14.91 -7.22 -15.07
N ALA A 177 -15.81 -8.20 -14.84
CA ALA A 177 -17.22 -7.89 -14.61
C ALA A 177 -17.41 -6.96 -13.40
N PHE A 178 -16.59 -7.11 -12.36
CA PHE A 178 -16.61 -6.23 -11.21
C PHE A 178 -16.12 -4.83 -11.55
N TRP A 179 -15.00 -4.74 -12.26
CA TRP A 179 -14.48 -3.48 -12.75
C TRP A 179 -15.50 -2.74 -13.62
N GLU A 180 -16.25 -3.43 -14.47
CA GLU A 180 -17.32 -2.81 -15.26
C GLU A 180 -18.39 -2.16 -14.38
N LEU A 181 -18.79 -2.79 -13.28
CA LEU A 181 -19.74 -2.19 -12.33
C LEU A 181 -19.17 -0.93 -11.68
N VAL A 182 -17.89 -0.92 -11.32
CA VAL A 182 -17.24 0.27 -10.74
C VAL A 182 -17.09 1.36 -11.79
N ARG A 183 -16.57 1.01 -12.98
CA ARG A 183 -16.28 1.93 -14.08
C ARG A 183 -17.51 2.70 -14.54
N THR A 184 -18.67 2.05 -14.63
CA THR A 184 -19.92 2.71 -15.05
C THR A 184 -20.50 3.67 -14.01
N ASN A 185 -20.04 3.56 -12.75
CA ASN A 185 -20.41 4.48 -11.67
C ASN A 185 -19.39 5.61 -11.46
N LEU A 186 -18.26 5.61 -12.19
CA LEU A 186 -17.32 6.73 -12.13
C LEU A 186 -17.93 7.98 -12.80
N PRO A 187 -17.69 9.18 -12.25
CA PRO A 187 -18.11 10.43 -12.89
C PRO A 187 -17.57 10.55 -14.32
N SER A 188 -18.40 11.10 -15.22
CA SER A 188 -18.09 11.18 -16.65
C SER A 188 -16.86 12.04 -16.99
N GLU A 189 -16.46 12.91 -16.07
CA GLU A 189 -15.29 13.79 -16.18
C GLU A 189 -13.97 13.06 -15.90
N ILE A 190 -14.03 11.85 -15.34
CA ILE A 190 -12.85 11.02 -15.10
C ILE A 190 -12.57 10.18 -16.33
N ALA A 191 -11.45 10.46 -16.99
CA ALA A 191 -10.97 9.64 -18.10
C ALA A 191 -10.46 8.29 -17.56
N VAL A 192 -10.92 7.20 -18.17
CA VAL A 192 -10.56 5.83 -17.79
C VAL A 192 -9.77 5.17 -18.91
N GLU A 193 -8.55 4.74 -18.61
CA GLU A 193 -7.69 3.92 -19.49
C GLU A 193 -7.62 2.51 -18.88
N GLU A 194 -7.86 1.46 -19.67
CA GLU A 194 -7.78 0.06 -19.23
C GLU A 194 -6.77 -0.70 -20.10
N ILE A 195 -5.78 -1.34 -19.46
CA ILE A 195 -4.72 -2.10 -20.14
C ILE A 195 -4.73 -3.55 -19.67
N GLY A 196 -4.85 -4.47 -20.64
CA GLY A 196 -4.86 -5.91 -20.42
C GLY A 196 -3.53 -6.58 -20.76
N LEU A 197 -2.88 -7.16 -19.77
CA LEU A 197 -1.54 -7.76 -19.87
C LEU A 197 -1.57 -9.24 -20.32
N ARG A 198 -2.54 -9.68 -21.12
CA ARG A 198 -2.80 -11.12 -21.37
C ARG A 198 -1.94 -11.79 -22.45
N ASN A 199 -1.50 -11.07 -23.47
CA ASN A 199 -0.96 -11.69 -24.68
C ASN A 199 0.53 -12.06 -24.57
N GLY A 200 0.97 -12.69 -23.47
CA GLY A 200 2.35 -13.20 -23.33
C GLY A 200 3.46 -12.14 -23.41
N THR A 201 3.12 -10.85 -23.26
CA THR A 201 3.96 -9.72 -23.68
C THR A 201 4.65 -8.97 -22.54
N VAL A 202 4.54 -9.44 -21.29
CA VAL A 202 5.37 -8.92 -20.19
C VAL A 202 6.35 -9.99 -19.74
N PRO A 203 7.55 -10.07 -20.37
CA PRO A 203 8.67 -10.81 -19.80
C PRO A 203 8.83 -10.48 -18.32
N ASP A 204 8.99 -11.53 -17.50
CA ASP A 204 9.33 -11.34 -16.09
C ASP A 204 10.70 -10.68 -15.96
N CYS A 205 10.90 -9.95 -14.86
CA CYS A 205 12.08 -9.15 -14.57
C CYS A 205 13.35 -10.01 -14.41
N ASN A 206 14.42 -9.64 -15.11
CA ASN A 206 15.67 -10.38 -15.21
C ASN A 206 16.53 -10.22 -13.93
N GLY A 207 16.12 -9.33 -13.02
CA GLY A 207 16.94 -8.96 -11.87
C GLY A 207 18.25 -8.29 -12.28
N CYS A 208 18.20 -7.38 -13.26
CA CYS A 208 19.37 -6.60 -13.69
C CYS A 208 20.01 -5.85 -12.51
N SER A 209 21.31 -5.57 -12.62
CA SER A 209 22.03 -4.79 -11.61
C SER A 209 21.37 -3.42 -11.37
N TYR A 210 21.64 -2.84 -10.20
CA TYR A 210 21.13 -1.50 -9.86
C TYR A 210 21.46 -0.46 -10.94
N THR A 211 22.72 -0.44 -11.39
CA THR A 211 23.21 0.50 -12.41
C THR A 211 22.55 0.29 -13.76
N ALA A 212 22.33 -0.97 -14.18
CA ALA A 212 21.63 -1.27 -15.43
C ALA A 212 20.15 -0.86 -15.37
N CYS A 213 19.46 -1.18 -14.27
CA CYS A 213 18.07 -0.79 -14.07
C CYS A 213 17.90 0.74 -14.13
N LEU A 214 18.81 1.47 -13.49
CA LEU A 214 18.82 2.93 -13.50
C LEU A 214 19.07 3.47 -14.92
N HIS A 215 20.08 2.97 -15.63
CA HIS A 215 20.43 3.42 -16.98
C HIS A 215 19.26 3.30 -17.97
N PHE A 216 18.63 2.13 -18.06
CA PHE A 216 17.46 1.96 -18.95
C PHE A 216 16.26 2.74 -18.44
N GLY A 217 16.10 2.83 -17.12
CA GLY A 217 15.05 3.60 -16.46
C GLY A 217 15.11 5.06 -16.88
N GLU A 218 16.28 5.70 -16.85
CA GLU A 218 16.50 7.10 -17.25
C GLU A 218 16.09 7.39 -18.70
N GLN A 219 16.21 6.41 -19.59
CA GLN A 219 15.77 6.49 -20.98
C GLN A 219 14.25 6.23 -21.16
N GLY A 220 13.52 6.08 -20.05
CA GLY A 220 12.10 5.76 -20.06
C GLY A 220 11.79 4.32 -20.50
N SER A 221 12.80 3.43 -20.46
CA SER A 221 12.74 2.06 -20.96
C SER A 221 13.01 1.04 -19.84
N CYS A 222 13.26 -0.22 -20.23
CA CYS A 222 13.73 -1.31 -19.37
C CYS A 222 14.76 -2.13 -20.16
N PHE A 223 15.45 -3.08 -19.51
CA PHE A 223 16.36 -4.02 -20.16
C PHE A 223 15.72 -4.72 -21.38
N TYR A 224 14.41 -4.96 -21.33
CA TYR A 224 13.64 -5.59 -22.41
C TYR A 224 13.42 -4.70 -23.64
N GLY A 225 13.76 -3.42 -23.58
CA GLY A 225 13.45 -2.47 -24.64
C GLY A 225 11.93 -2.28 -24.79
N SER A 226 11.45 -2.44 -26.02
CA SER A 226 10.06 -2.25 -26.43
C SER A 226 9.09 -3.30 -25.85
N GLY A 227 7.80 -3.07 -26.05
CA GLY A 227 6.71 -3.90 -25.56
C GLY A 227 5.78 -3.19 -24.56
N PRO A 228 4.71 -3.87 -24.11
CA PRO A 228 3.57 -3.22 -23.44
C PRO A 228 3.94 -2.41 -22.20
N MET A 229 5.00 -2.80 -21.49
CA MET A 229 5.45 -2.01 -20.34
C MET A 229 5.95 -0.62 -20.76
N VAL A 230 6.78 -0.54 -21.79
CA VAL A 230 7.39 0.73 -22.24
C VAL A 230 6.43 1.51 -23.12
N GLU A 231 5.65 0.82 -23.96
CA GLU A 231 4.76 1.43 -24.95
C GLU A 231 3.42 1.88 -24.35
N GLU A 232 2.86 1.12 -23.39
CA GLU A 232 1.50 1.36 -22.89
C GLU A 232 1.52 1.69 -21.39
N VAL A 233 2.07 0.80 -20.56
CA VAL A 233 1.96 0.89 -19.09
C VAL A 233 2.74 2.09 -18.53
N TYR A 234 4.01 2.29 -18.89
CA TYR A 234 4.80 3.40 -18.33
C TYR A 234 4.20 4.76 -18.70
N PRO A 235 3.84 5.05 -19.98
CA PRO A 235 3.15 6.28 -20.32
C PRO A 235 1.83 6.45 -19.56
N ALA A 236 1.02 5.39 -19.45
CA ALA A 236 -0.26 5.45 -18.74
C ALA A 236 -0.07 5.74 -17.24
N VAL A 237 0.88 5.05 -16.58
CA VAL A 237 1.22 5.30 -15.16
C VAL A 237 1.73 6.71 -14.94
N ARG A 238 2.54 7.27 -15.85
CA ARG A 238 2.98 8.68 -15.76
C ARG A 238 1.79 9.64 -15.81
N ARG A 239 0.83 9.40 -16.70
CA ARG A 239 -0.32 10.28 -16.93
C ARG A 239 -1.45 10.14 -15.92
N CYS A 240 -1.61 8.99 -15.26
CA CYS A 240 -2.75 8.73 -14.38
C CYS A 240 -2.60 9.42 -13.01
N ASP A 241 -3.73 9.75 -12.41
CA ASP A 241 -3.79 10.23 -11.02
C ASP A 241 -4.05 9.07 -10.06
N ALA A 242 -4.72 8.03 -10.55
CA ALA A 242 -5.00 6.80 -9.81
C ALA A 242 -4.75 5.55 -10.65
N LEU A 243 -4.20 4.53 -9.98
CA LEU A 243 -3.96 3.19 -10.49
C LEU A 243 -4.91 2.22 -9.79
N VAL A 244 -5.72 1.49 -10.55
CA VAL A 244 -6.59 0.41 -10.08
C VAL A 244 -6.01 -0.92 -10.52
N MET A 245 -5.61 -1.75 -9.58
CA MET A 245 -5.11 -3.10 -9.84
C MET A 245 -6.28 -4.10 -9.81
N LEU A 246 -6.56 -4.74 -10.95
CA LEU A 246 -7.64 -5.71 -11.09
C LEU A 246 -7.06 -7.13 -10.92
N CYS A 247 -7.24 -7.70 -9.74
CA CYS A 247 -6.58 -8.93 -9.34
C CYS A 247 -7.59 -10.08 -9.20
N ALA A 248 -7.47 -11.08 -10.06
CA ALA A 248 -8.02 -12.40 -9.76
C ALA A 248 -7.06 -13.11 -8.79
N ASN A 249 -7.60 -13.77 -7.77
CA ASN A 249 -6.79 -14.60 -6.87
C ASN A 249 -6.38 -15.90 -7.57
N TYR A 250 -5.08 -16.04 -7.84
CA TYR A 250 -4.47 -17.28 -8.32
C TYR A 250 -3.55 -17.84 -7.24
N ASN A 251 -4.03 -18.80 -6.46
CA ASN A 251 -3.28 -19.46 -5.38
C ASN A 251 -2.71 -18.47 -4.35
N ASP A 252 -3.56 -17.57 -3.88
CA ASP A 252 -3.23 -16.51 -2.92
C ASP A 252 -2.14 -15.54 -3.39
N ALA A 253 -1.97 -15.42 -4.71
CA ALA A 253 -0.99 -14.54 -5.34
C ALA A 253 -1.58 -13.70 -6.48
N LEU A 254 -0.89 -12.58 -6.76
CA LEU A 254 -1.06 -11.87 -8.03
C LEU A 254 -0.71 -12.78 -9.20
N SER A 255 -1.38 -12.59 -10.34
CA SER A 255 -1.01 -13.30 -11.56
C SER A 255 0.43 -12.98 -11.99
N ALA A 256 1.07 -13.92 -12.69
CA ALA A 256 2.45 -13.73 -13.18
C ALA A 256 2.64 -12.41 -13.94
N ASN A 257 1.70 -12.04 -14.81
CA ASN A 257 1.80 -10.81 -15.60
C ASN A 257 1.66 -9.54 -14.76
N LEU A 258 0.81 -9.55 -13.71
CA LEU A 258 0.72 -8.42 -12.78
C LEU A 258 1.97 -8.33 -11.91
N THR A 259 2.50 -9.47 -11.45
CA THR A 259 3.76 -9.53 -10.71
C THR A 259 4.92 -9.01 -11.55
N ALA A 260 5.05 -9.43 -12.82
CA ALA A 260 6.06 -8.95 -13.75
C ALA A 260 5.92 -7.44 -14.01
N CYS A 261 4.69 -6.95 -14.21
CA CYS A 261 4.40 -5.52 -14.33
C CYS A 261 4.87 -4.75 -13.09
N VAL A 262 4.49 -5.21 -11.89
CA VAL A 262 4.91 -4.61 -10.62
C VAL A 262 6.42 -4.62 -10.48
N ASN A 263 7.13 -5.69 -10.85
CA ASN A 263 8.59 -5.72 -10.78
C ASN A 263 9.23 -4.69 -11.72
N ARG A 264 8.72 -4.58 -12.95
CA ARG A 264 9.25 -3.70 -13.99
C ARG A 264 8.96 -2.22 -13.77
N LEU A 265 7.87 -1.86 -13.09
CA LEU A 265 7.59 -0.48 -12.65
C LEU A 265 8.73 0.16 -11.83
N THR A 266 9.66 -0.64 -11.29
CA THR A 266 10.87 -0.13 -10.63
C THR A 266 11.68 0.79 -11.53
N ALA A 267 11.78 0.51 -12.84
CA ALA A 267 12.49 1.37 -13.78
C ALA A 267 11.87 2.78 -13.84
N LEU A 268 10.54 2.85 -13.94
CA LEU A 268 9.80 4.11 -13.94
C LEU A 268 9.86 4.84 -12.59
N PHE A 269 9.72 4.10 -11.49
CA PHE A 269 9.77 4.63 -10.13
C PHE A 269 11.10 5.33 -9.79
N ARG A 270 12.19 4.95 -10.46
CA ARG A 270 13.50 5.61 -10.28
C ARG A 270 13.55 6.98 -10.94
N GLN A 271 12.77 7.23 -11.98
CA GLN A 271 12.64 8.56 -12.59
C GLN A 271 11.66 9.44 -11.83
N GLN A 272 10.50 8.90 -11.44
CA GLN A 272 9.43 9.64 -10.81
C GLN A 272 8.88 8.86 -9.61
N ARG A 273 8.89 9.50 -8.44
CA ARG A 273 8.20 8.97 -7.26
C ARG A 273 6.68 9.11 -7.47
N PHE A 274 5.92 8.18 -6.93
CA PHE A 274 4.48 8.10 -7.11
C PHE A 274 3.70 8.63 -5.91
N TYR A 275 4.29 9.53 -5.10
CA TYR A 275 3.68 10.06 -3.88
C TYR A 275 2.32 10.72 -4.09
N GLU A 276 2.08 11.28 -5.27
CA GLU A 276 0.82 11.95 -5.62
C GLU A 276 -0.18 11.01 -6.31
N LYS A 277 0.24 9.78 -6.66
CA LYS A 277 -0.61 8.80 -7.36
C LYS A 277 -1.29 7.89 -6.35
N ARG A 278 -2.59 7.69 -6.53
CA ARG A 278 -3.44 6.88 -5.65
C ARG A 278 -3.46 5.43 -6.10
N LEU A 279 -3.33 4.50 -5.16
CA LEU A 279 -3.47 3.07 -5.42
C LEU A 279 -4.84 2.57 -4.96
N PHE A 280 -5.55 1.89 -5.86
CA PHE A 280 -6.76 1.15 -5.59
C PHE A 280 -6.62 -0.31 -6.05
N GLY A 281 -7.46 -1.19 -5.51
CA GLY A 281 -7.51 -2.59 -5.92
C GLY A 281 -8.93 -3.15 -5.98
N LEU A 282 -9.20 -3.97 -6.99
CA LEU A 282 -10.35 -4.87 -7.01
C LEU A 282 -9.84 -6.30 -6.98
N VAL A 283 -10.15 -7.03 -5.92
CA VAL A 283 -9.75 -8.43 -5.78
C VAL A 283 -10.98 -9.31 -5.81
N VAL A 284 -10.96 -10.31 -6.68
CA VAL A 284 -11.98 -11.35 -6.70
C VAL A 284 -11.32 -12.70 -6.45
N SER A 285 -11.76 -13.36 -5.38
CA SER A 285 -11.29 -14.69 -5.00
C SER A 285 -12.35 -15.75 -5.28
N GLY A 286 -11.94 -16.94 -5.71
CA GLY A 286 -12.85 -18.10 -5.78
C GLY A 286 -13.19 -18.68 -4.40
N TYR A 287 -12.41 -18.33 -3.39
CA TYR A 287 -12.51 -18.76 -1.99
C TYR A 287 -12.05 -17.59 -1.07
N SER A 288 -11.39 -17.89 0.06
CA SER A 288 -10.69 -16.91 0.90
C SER A 288 -9.42 -16.33 0.21
N GLY A 289 -8.67 -15.48 0.92
CA GLY A 289 -7.35 -15.00 0.49
C GLY A 289 -7.34 -13.67 -0.26
N GLY A 290 -8.48 -12.98 -0.39
CA GLY A 290 -8.50 -11.63 -0.99
C GLY A 290 -7.64 -10.61 -0.23
N ASP A 291 -7.59 -10.73 1.09
CA ASP A 291 -6.76 -9.93 1.99
C ASP A 291 -5.25 -10.15 1.75
N LEU A 292 -4.85 -11.37 1.36
CA LEU A 292 -3.46 -11.69 1.03
C LEU A 292 -3.00 -10.90 -0.20
N LEU A 293 -3.88 -10.79 -1.21
CA LEU A 293 -3.61 -10.00 -2.42
C LEU A 293 -3.60 -8.50 -2.13
N ALA A 294 -4.54 -7.99 -1.34
CA ALA A 294 -4.53 -6.60 -0.90
C ALA A 294 -3.21 -6.25 -0.17
N ARG A 295 -2.74 -7.12 0.72
CA ARG A 295 -1.46 -6.95 1.41
C ARG A 295 -0.25 -7.05 0.48
N GLN A 296 -0.33 -7.83 -0.60
CA GLN A 296 0.68 -7.83 -1.65
C GLN A 296 0.73 -6.48 -2.39
N LEU A 297 -0.42 -5.90 -2.74
CA LEU A 297 -0.49 -4.56 -3.35
C LEU A 297 0.09 -3.48 -2.42
N ILE A 298 -0.27 -3.52 -1.13
CA ILE A 298 0.30 -2.60 -0.12
C ILE A 298 1.83 -2.70 -0.10
N SER A 299 2.37 -3.91 0.03
CA SER A 299 3.81 -4.11 0.11
C SER A 299 4.51 -3.66 -1.19
N ALA A 300 4.00 -4.06 -2.35
CA ALA A 300 4.71 -3.92 -3.60
C ALA A 300 4.56 -2.55 -4.27
N LEU A 301 3.45 -1.84 -4.03
CA LEU A 301 3.12 -0.57 -4.67
C LEU A 301 3.13 0.60 -3.67
N ASN A 302 2.44 0.49 -2.53
CA ASN A 302 2.43 1.56 -1.54
C ASN A 302 3.78 1.66 -0.79
N MET A 303 4.23 0.59 -0.15
CA MET A 303 5.47 0.60 0.65
C MET A 303 6.72 0.72 -0.23
N ASN A 304 6.81 -0.08 -1.29
CA ASN A 304 8.03 -0.16 -2.10
C ASN A 304 8.09 0.83 -3.28
N LYS A 305 6.95 1.34 -3.76
CA LYS A 305 6.89 2.23 -4.94
C LYS A 305 6.19 3.55 -4.66
N SER A 306 5.99 3.91 -3.41
CA SER A 306 5.53 5.24 -2.99
C SER A 306 4.14 5.66 -3.45
N PHE A 307 3.28 4.75 -3.94
CA PHE A 307 1.88 5.12 -4.20
C PHE A 307 1.19 5.51 -2.90
N PHE A 308 0.47 6.63 -2.88
CA PHE A 308 -0.42 6.97 -1.77
C PHE A 308 -1.56 5.95 -1.69
N LEU A 309 -1.97 5.60 -0.47
CA LEU A 309 -3.02 4.62 -0.19
C LEU A 309 -4.25 5.36 0.36
N PRO A 310 -5.28 5.64 -0.46
CA PRO A 310 -6.55 6.22 0.00
C PRO A 310 -7.24 5.30 1.03
N PRO A 311 -8.12 5.83 1.88
CA PRO A 311 -8.93 5.00 2.77
C PRO A 311 -9.76 4.00 1.95
N TYR A 312 -9.99 2.80 2.48
CA TYR A 312 -10.73 1.73 1.81
C TYR A 312 -10.19 1.39 0.41
N PHE A 313 -8.87 1.40 0.24
CA PHE A 313 -8.21 1.34 -1.08
C PHE A 313 -8.61 0.12 -1.92
N CYS A 314 -9.01 -0.96 -1.27
CA CYS A 314 -9.27 -2.23 -1.94
C CYS A 314 -10.66 -2.77 -1.58
N LEU A 315 -11.41 -3.13 -2.62
CA LEU A 315 -12.68 -3.82 -2.51
C LEU A 315 -12.48 -5.32 -2.86
N LEU A 316 -12.91 -6.18 -1.94
CA LEU A 316 -12.69 -7.63 -1.98
C LEU A 316 -14.02 -8.35 -2.12
N GLU A 317 -14.13 -9.27 -3.09
CA GLU A 317 -15.32 -10.11 -3.26
C GLU A 317 -14.95 -11.57 -3.47
N THR A 318 -15.85 -12.48 -3.09
CA THR A 318 -15.71 -13.91 -3.33
C THR A 318 -16.71 -14.38 -4.37
N ALA A 319 -16.22 -14.82 -5.53
CA ALA A 319 -17.02 -15.30 -6.65
C ALA A 319 -16.20 -16.27 -7.52
N ASN A 320 -16.56 -17.55 -7.51
CA ASN A 320 -15.87 -18.60 -8.26
C ASN A 320 -16.48 -18.82 -9.65
N GLU A 321 -17.78 -19.15 -9.68
CA GLU A 321 -18.46 -19.44 -10.94
C GLU A 321 -18.46 -18.23 -11.87
N ARG A 322 -18.29 -18.46 -13.17
CA ARG A 322 -18.34 -17.41 -14.18
C ARG A 322 -19.66 -16.64 -14.09
N GLY A 323 -19.59 -15.32 -13.96
CA GLY A 323 -20.76 -14.44 -13.85
C GLY A 323 -21.49 -14.55 -12.51
N SER A 324 -20.94 -15.22 -11.50
CA SER A 324 -21.52 -15.20 -10.15
C SER A 324 -21.36 -13.86 -9.46
N LEU A 325 -20.29 -13.11 -9.75
CA LEU A 325 -20.01 -11.84 -9.07
C LEU A 325 -21.15 -10.83 -9.20
N VAL A 326 -21.69 -10.65 -10.40
CA VAL A 326 -22.78 -9.67 -10.65
C VAL A 326 -24.11 -10.09 -10.01
N ARG A 327 -24.21 -11.33 -9.52
CA ARG A 327 -25.37 -11.88 -8.80
C ARG A 327 -25.21 -11.76 -7.28
N LEU A 328 -24.05 -11.31 -6.78
CA LEU A 328 -23.84 -11.16 -5.34
C LEU A 328 -24.78 -10.10 -4.76
N PRO A 329 -25.44 -10.37 -3.61
CA PRO A 329 -26.30 -9.39 -2.97
C PRO A 329 -25.53 -8.11 -2.67
N GLY A 330 -26.10 -6.95 -3.03
CA GLY A 330 -25.51 -5.65 -2.72
C GLY A 330 -24.29 -5.24 -3.57
N ILE A 331 -23.89 -6.03 -4.57
CA ILE A 331 -22.65 -5.79 -5.33
C ILE A 331 -22.67 -4.46 -6.08
N ALA A 332 -23.82 -4.07 -6.64
CA ALA A 332 -23.98 -2.81 -7.35
C ALA A 332 -23.77 -1.61 -6.41
N GLN A 333 -24.32 -1.68 -5.19
CA GLN A 333 -24.17 -0.64 -4.18
C GLN A 333 -22.70 -0.53 -3.72
N ARG A 334 -22.03 -1.67 -3.48
CA ARG A 334 -20.61 -1.67 -3.10
C ARG A 334 -19.71 -1.14 -4.23
N ALA A 335 -19.99 -1.51 -5.48
CA ALA A 335 -19.26 -1.00 -6.64
C ALA A 335 -19.44 0.51 -6.82
N SER A 336 -20.67 1.01 -6.63
CA SER A 336 -21.01 2.44 -6.68
C SER A 336 -20.29 3.23 -5.58
N ALA A 337 -20.37 2.77 -4.32
CA ALA A 337 -19.66 3.39 -3.21
C ALA A 337 -18.13 3.41 -3.40
N PHE A 338 -17.57 2.37 -4.02
CA PHE A 338 -16.15 2.33 -4.34
C PHE A 338 -15.78 3.29 -5.47
N ALA A 339 -16.63 3.46 -6.49
CA ALA A 339 -16.44 4.45 -7.54
C ALA A 339 -16.48 5.89 -6.97
N GLU A 340 -17.40 6.18 -6.05
CA GLU A 340 -17.44 7.44 -5.29
C GLU A 340 -16.17 7.64 -4.47
N GLY A 341 -15.71 6.59 -3.78
CA GLY A 341 -14.46 6.58 -3.03
C GLY A 341 -13.24 6.85 -3.90
N ILE A 342 -13.19 6.31 -5.12
CA ILE A 342 -12.17 6.66 -6.11
C ILE A 342 -12.27 8.15 -6.42
N ALA A 343 -13.42 8.62 -6.93
CA ALA A 343 -13.58 10.01 -7.37
C ALA A 343 -13.26 11.05 -6.29
N GLY A 344 -13.57 10.75 -5.02
CA GLY A 344 -13.38 11.65 -3.88
C GLY A 344 -12.00 11.60 -3.21
N ALA A 345 -11.12 10.66 -3.57
CA ALA A 345 -9.85 10.40 -2.87
C ALA A 345 -8.78 11.49 -3.03
#